data_AF-A0A1Y5ICD0-F1
#
_entry.id   AF-A0A1Y5ICD0-F1
#
_cell.length_a   1.000
_cell.length_b   1.000
_cell.length_c   1.000
_cell.angle_alpha   90.00
_cell.angle_beta   90.00
_cell.angle_gamma   90.00
#
_symmetry.space_group_name_H-M   'P 1'
#
loop_
_entity.id
_entity.type
_entity.pdbx_description
1 polymer ?
#
loop_
_entity_poly.entity_id
_entity_poly.type
_entity_poly.pdbx_seq_one_letter_code
_entity_poly.pdbx_strand_id
1 'polypeptide(L)'
;MRNKILGEDAVRALYFDRPGQFYTVVRPGGLSEDLARGVSALELNQGDEMSGRISREDVAAICIESISREDAANATFECYNWDAAKPLGEVGLSNMMKATNDGDGVQKTGSERRGSSWDELFAGLRADAPGEKQQGEGFTL
;
A
#
# COMPACT_ATOMS: atom_id res chain seq x y z
N MET A 1 8.72 -15.04 -3.05
CA MET A 1 8.32 -13.63 -3.28
C MET A 1 8.36 -13.20 -4.73
N ARG A 2 9.39 -13.61 -5.49
CA ARG A 2 9.46 -13.44 -6.96
C ARG A 2 8.12 -13.62 -7.69
N ASN A 3 7.34 -14.64 -7.35
CA ASN A 3 6.07 -14.91 -8.03
C ASN A 3 4.99 -13.82 -7.86
N LYS A 4 4.95 -13.12 -6.71
CA LYS A 4 4.01 -12.00 -6.52
C LYS A 4 4.38 -10.83 -7.43
N ILE A 5 5.64 -10.44 -7.43
CA ILE A 5 6.16 -9.37 -8.30
C ILE A 5 5.96 -9.71 -9.77
N LEU A 6 6.27 -10.93 -10.19
CA LEU A 6 6.00 -11.38 -11.57
C LEU A 6 4.50 -11.32 -11.94
N GLY A 7 3.62 -11.62 -10.98
CA GLY A 7 2.18 -11.52 -11.16
C GLY A 7 1.71 -10.07 -11.32
N GLU A 8 2.21 -9.18 -10.48
CA GLU A 8 1.94 -7.74 -10.60
C GLU A 8 2.45 -7.20 -11.94
N ASP A 9 3.69 -7.49 -12.33
CA ASP A 9 4.27 -7.08 -13.62
C ASP A 9 3.42 -7.57 -14.80
N ALA A 10 2.92 -8.81 -14.73
CA ALA A 10 2.02 -9.35 -15.74
C ALA A 10 0.69 -8.59 -15.80
N VAL A 11 0.10 -8.22 -14.65
CA VAL A 11 -1.12 -7.39 -14.60
C VAL A 11 -0.85 -6.01 -15.20
N ARG A 12 0.25 -5.33 -14.82
CA ARG A 12 0.60 -4.02 -15.40
C ARG A 12 0.71 -4.11 -16.92
N ALA A 13 1.46 -5.10 -17.42
CA ALA A 13 1.66 -5.30 -18.86
C ALA A 13 0.34 -5.57 -19.62
N LEU A 14 -0.64 -6.22 -19.01
CA LEU A 14 -1.93 -6.53 -19.64
C LEU A 14 -2.88 -5.33 -19.73
N TYR A 15 -2.79 -4.39 -18.79
CA TYR A 15 -3.80 -3.33 -18.61
C TYR A 15 -3.29 -1.91 -18.89
N PHE A 16 -1.98 -1.66 -18.81
CA PHE A 16 -1.42 -0.30 -18.87
C PHE A 16 -1.88 0.53 -20.08
N ASP A 17 -1.91 -0.06 -21.27
CA ASP A 17 -2.33 0.61 -22.51
C ASP A 17 -3.67 0.07 -23.04
N ARG A 18 -4.52 -0.42 -22.13
CA ARG A 18 -5.80 -1.03 -22.49
C ARG A 18 -6.93 0.01 -22.41
N PRO A 19 -7.52 0.46 -23.54
CA PRO A 19 -8.51 1.52 -23.51
C PRO A 19 -9.74 1.16 -22.65
N GLY A 20 -10.16 2.09 -21.79
CA GLY A 20 -11.33 1.95 -20.93
C GLY A 20 -11.19 0.93 -19.80
N GLN A 21 -10.00 0.41 -19.54
CA GLN A 21 -9.69 -0.48 -18.44
C GLN A 21 -8.43 -0.01 -17.73
N PHE A 22 -8.35 -0.22 -16.43
CA PHE A 22 -7.16 0.07 -15.63
C PHE A 22 -6.97 -1.04 -14.60
N TYR A 23 -5.82 -1.03 -13.96
CA TYR A 23 -5.53 -1.88 -12.82
C TYR A 23 -5.23 -1.03 -11.59
N THR A 24 -5.31 -1.65 -10.42
CA THR A 24 -4.75 -1.11 -9.17
C THR A 24 -4.07 -2.26 -8.46
N VAL A 25 -2.82 -2.07 -8.02
CA VAL A 25 -2.09 -3.05 -7.23
C VAL A 25 -2.01 -2.55 -5.79
N VAL A 26 -2.78 -3.19 -4.91
CA VAL A 26 -2.77 -2.91 -3.47
C VAL A 26 -1.77 -3.83 -2.79
N ARG A 27 -0.74 -3.26 -2.14
CA ARG A 27 0.30 -3.99 -1.39
C ARG A 27 0.11 -3.81 0.13
N PRO A 28 -0.75 -4.61 0.77
CA PRO A 28 -0.92 -4.50 2.21
C PRO A 28 0.33 -4.95 2.95
N GLY A 29 0.58 -4.30 4.09
CA GLY A 29 1.54 -4.78 5.08
C GLY A 29 1.09 -6.08 5.77
N GLY A 30 1.61 -6.33 6.97
CA GLY A 30 1.25 -7.49 7.79
C GLY A 30 -0.24 -7.51 8.13
N LEU A 31 -0.97 -8.48 7.57
CA LEU A 31 -2.41 -8.65 7.80
C LEU A 31 -2.69 -9.04 9.26
N SER A 32 -3.75 -8.46 9.83
CA SER A 32 -4.25 -8.80 11.15
C SER A 32 -5.73 -9.19 11.15
N GLU A 33 -6.16 -9.82 12.25
CA GLU A 33 -7.57 -10.09 12.59
C GLU A 33 -8.15 -9.01 13.52
N ASP A 34 -7.43 -7.90 13.70
CA ASP A 34 -7.92 -6.78 14.50
C ASP A 34 -9.09 -6.10 13.75
N LEU A 35 -10.00 -5.43 14.47
CA LEU A 35 -11.11 -4.69 13.84
C LEU A 35 -10.59 -3.54 12.96
N ALA A 36 -11.36 -3.17 11.94
CA ALA A 36 -11.10 -1.97 11.15
C ALA A 36 -10.94 -0.73 12.03
N ARG A 37 -9.93 0.08 11.72
CA ARG A 37 -9.72 1.39 12.36
C ARG A 37 -10.24 2.55 11.53
N GLY A 38 -10.55 2.28 10.25
CA GLY A 38 -11.09 3.26 9.33
C GLY A 38 -10.05 4.20 8.74
N VAL A 39 -10.46 4.98 7.75
CA VAL A 39 -9.60 5.78 6.87
C VAL A 39 -8.59 6.66 7.60
N SER A 40 -8.97 7.25 8.74
CA SER A 40 -8.09 8.13 9.53
C SER A 40 -6.88 7.44 10.17
N ALA A 41 -6.90 6.11 10.24
CA ALA A 41 -5.78 5.32 10.75
C ALA A 41 -4.84 4.83 9.64
N LEU A 42 -5.21 5.01 8.37
CA LEU A 42 -4.51 4.43 7.23
C LEU A 42 -3.46 5.39 6.67
N GLU A 43 -2.41 4.81 6.12
CA GLU A 43 -1.46 5.47 5.25
C GLU A 43 -1.32 4.68 3.95
N LEU A 44 -1.36 5.39 2.82
CA LEU A 44 -0.90 4.87 1.55
C LEU A 44 0.49 5.43 1.26
N ASN A 45 1.38 4.61 0.74
CA ASN A 45 2.73 5.03 0.37
C ASN A 45 3.09 4.47 -1.02
N GLN A 46 4.18 4.98 -1.60
CA GLN A 46 4.70 4.48 -2.86
C GLN A 46 6.22 4.53 -2.85
N GLY A 47 6.86 3.43 -3.25
CA GLY A 47 8.31 3.35 -3.44
C GLY A 47 8.97 2.18 -2.73
N ASP A 48 8.19 1.26 -2.13
CA ASP A 48 8.71 0.07 -1.46
C ASP A 48 9.74 0.41 -0.36
N GLU A 49 9.52 1.48 0.41
CA GLU A 49 10.41 1.87 1.51
C GLU A 49 9.85 1.51 2.89
N MET A 50 8.53 1.58 3.02
CA MET A 50 7.81 1.50 4.29
C MET A 50 6.69 0.47 4.23
N SER A 51 6.47 -0.23 5.34
CA SER A 51 5.29 -1.08 5.54
C SER A 51 4.85 -1.05 7.00
N GLY A 52 3.79 -1.76 7.35
CA GLY A 52 3.28 -1.82 8.71
C GLY A 52 2.31 -2.98 8.90
N ARG A 53 1.39 -2.85 9.85
CA ARG A 53 0.26 -3.79 10.04
C ARG A 53 -1.05 -3.15 9.63
N ILE A 54 -1.98 -3.96 9.15
CA ILE A 54 -3.34 -3.52 8.78
C ILE A 54 -4.35 -4.64 8.99
N SER A 55 -5.58 -4.28 9.36
CA SER A 55 -6.68 -5.23 9.44
C SER A 55 -7.07 -5.71 8.04
N ARG A 56 -7.56 -6.96 7.93
CA ARG A 56 -8.12 -7.44 6.65
C ARG A 56 -9.34 -6.63 6.22
N GLU A 57 -10.09 -6.09 7.18
CA GLU A 57 -11.27 -5.25 6.94
C GLU A 57 -10.90 -3.92 6.29
N ASP A 58 -9.86 -3.24 6.78
CA ASP A 58 -9.37 -1.97 6.19
C ASP A 58 -8.77 -2.22 4.78
N VAL A 59 -8.08 -3.34 4.56
CA VAL A 59 -7.61 -3.73 3.21
C VAL A 59 -8.78 -3.93 2.26
N ALA A 60 -9.86 -4.60 2.71
CA ALA A 60 -11.05 -4.78 1.89
C ALA A 60 -11.71 -3.44 1.55
N ALA A 61 -11.77 -2.50 2.50
CA ALA A 61 -12.28 -1.16 2.27
C ALA A 61 -11.46 -0.40 1.23
N ILE A 62 -10.12 -0.41 1.33
CA ILE A 62 -9.22 0.16 0.32
C ILE A 62 -9.48 -0.43 -1.07
N CYS A 63 -9.62 -1.76 -1.17
CA CYS A 63 -9.90 -2.43 -2.44
C CYS A 63 -11.24 -1.99 -3.04
N ILE A 64 -12.30 -1.86 -2.24
CA ILE A 64 -13.61 -1.39 -2.69
C ILE A 64 -13.51 0.03 -3.23
N GLU A 65 -12.89 0.93 -2.48
CA GLU A 65 -12.71 2.34 -2.88
C GLU A 65 -11.87 2.47 -4.15
N SER A 66 -10.88 1.61 -4.36
CA SER A 66 -10.02 1.66 -5.54
C SER A 66 -10.74 1.37 -6.87
N ILE A 67 -11.88 0.65 -6.85
CA ILE A 67 -12.54 0.14 -8.08
C ILE A 67 -12.97 1.26 -9.03
N SER A 68 -13.38 2.41 -8.51
CA SER A 68 -13.98 3.50 -9.31
C SER A 68 -13.19 4.81 -9.25
N ARG A 69 -11.98 4.78 -8.72
CA ARG A 69 -11.18 5.97 -8.47
C ARG A 69 -10.16 6.23 -9.56
N GLU A 70 -10.20 7.43 -10.14
CA GLU A 70 -9.24 7.85 -11.17
C GLU A 70 -7.81 8.00 -10.61
N ASP A 71 -7.67 8.44 -9.37
CA ASP A 71 -6.36 8.57 -8.69
C ASP A 71 -5.75 7.21 -8.29
N ALA A 72 -6.54 6.14 -8.27
CA ALA A 72 -6.08 4.76 -8.11
C ALA A 72 -5.82 4.05 -9.45
N ALA A 73 -6.15 4.68 -10.59
CA ALA A 73 -6.04 4.05 -11.90
C ALA A 73 -4.57 3.86 -12.31
N ASN A 74 -4.22 2.64 -12.69
CA ASN A 74 -2.87 2.21 -13.02
C ASN A 74 -1.85 2.49 -11.90
N ALA A 75 -2.28 2.52 -10.65
CA ALA A 75 -1.42 2.79 -9.50
C ALA A 75 -1.06 1.51 -8.74
N THR A 76 0.20 1.43 -8.30
CA THR A 76 0.64 0.52 -7.25
C THR A 76 0.95 1.32 -5.98
N PHE A 77 0.50 0.86 -4.83
CA PHE A 77 0.78 1.49 -3.55
C PHE A 77 0.84 0.49 -2.39
N GLU A 78 1.63 0.82 -1.37
CA GLU A 78 1.64 0.13 -0.09
C GLU A 78 0.53 0.68 0.82
N CYS A 79 -0.06 -0.17 1.67
CA CYS A 79 -1.05 0.29 2.65
C CYS A 79 -0.88 -0.37 4.03
N TYR A 80 -1.00 0.45 5.07
CA TYR A 80 -0.83 0.05 6.47
C TYR A 80 -1.46 1.08 7.42
N ASN A 81 -1.56 0.73 8.71
CA ASN A 81 -1.84 1.74 9.73
C ASN A 81 -0.63 2.65 9.91
N TRP A 82 -0.84 3.98 9.89
CA TRP A 82 0.26 4.95 9.92
C TRP A 82 1.11 4.85 11.19
N ASP A 83 0.50 4.50 12.32
CA ASP A 83 1.18 4.31 13.60
C ASP A 83 1.93 2.97 13.69
N ALA A 84 1.78 2.09 12.69
CA ALA A 84 2.53 0.85 12.57
C ALA A 84 3.64 0.92 11.50
N ALA A 85 3.85 2.09 10.89
CA ALA A 85 4.79 2.28 9.78
C ALA A 85 6.25 2.05 10.21
N LYS A 86 6.98 1.20 9.49
CA LYS A 86 8.40 0.88 9.71
C LYS A 86 9.11 0.71 8.37
N PRO A 87 10.43 0.97 8.30
CA PRO A 87 11.24 0.62 7.14
C PRO A 87 11.12 -0.88 6.83
N LEU A 88 11.08 -1.25 5.54
CA LEU A 88 10.87 -2.66 5.12
C LEU A 88 11.85 -3.66 5.77
N GLY A 89 13.09 -3.26 6.03
CA GLY A 89 14.07 -4.13 6.69
C GLY A 89 13.71 -4.49 8.14
N GLU A 90 12.84 -3.72 8.79
CA GLU A 90 12.50 -3.85 10.21
C GLU A 90 11.07 -4.40 10.44
N VAL A 91 10.23 -4.42 9.40
CA VAL A 91 8.79 -4.73 9.54
C VAL A 91 8.54 -6.15 10.06
N GLY A 92 9.41 -7.11 9.74
CA GLY A 92 9.26 -8.50 10.16
C GLY A 92 9.25 -8.67 11.68
N LEU A 93 10.26 -8.10 12.34
CA LEU A 93 10.37 -8.13 13.80
C LEU A 93 9.28 -7.29 14.45
N SER A 94 8.98 -6.12 13.88
CA SER A 94 7.92 -5.22 14.38
C SER A 94 6.54 -5.88 14.36
N ASN A 95 6.22 -6.60 13.28
CA ASN A 95 4.94 -7.28 13.12
C ASN A 95 4.76 -8.41 14.14
N MET A 96 5.82 -9.18 14.41
CA MET A 96 5.81 -10.23 15.43
C MET A 96 5.58 -9.66 16.84
N MET A 97 6.18 -8.50 17.14
CA MET A 97 6.05 -7.84 18.44
C MET A 97 4.78 -6.98 18.57
N LYS A 98 3.99 -6.83 17.50
CA LYS A 98 2.84 -5.90 17.41
C LYS A 98 3.21 -4.48 17.84
N ALA A 99 4.43 -4.03 17.54
CA ALA A 99 4.90 -2.72 17.94
C ALA A 99 4.24 -1.62 17.11
N THR A 100 3.92 -0.50 17.77
CA THR A 100 3.46 0.75 17.17
C THR A 100 4.47 1.87 17.45
N ASN A 101 4.38 2.97 16.73
CA ASN A 101 5.14 4.20 16.94
C ASN A 101 4.23 5.29 17.52
N ASP A 102 4.75 6.08 18.44
CA ASP A 102 4.05 7.22 19.05
C ASP A 102 4.05 8.48 18.14
N GLY A 103 4.17 8.30 16.83
CA GLY A 103 4.09 9.37 15.81
C GLY A 103 5.37 10.18 15.57
N ASP A 104 6.31 10.23 16.52
CA ASP A 104 7.61 10.86 16.34
C ASP A 104 8.69 9.84 15.98
N GLY A 105 9.30 10.00 14.80
CA GLY A 105 10.45 9.19 14.35
C GLY A 105 10.19 8.21 13.20
N VAL A 106 8.99 8.18 12.61
CA VAL A 106 8.76 7.42 11.37
C VAL A 106 9.54 8.10 10.23
N GLN A 107 10.37 7.33 9.54
CA GLN A 107 11.11 7.80 8.37
C GLN A 107 10.15 8.36 7.32
N LYS A 108 10.46 9.56 6.80
CA LYS A 108 9.68 10.17 5.72
C LYS A 108 10.25 9.78 4.36
N THR A 109 9.46 9.11 3.54
CA THR A 109 9.64 8.78 2.12
C THR A 109 9.25 9.95 1.21
N GLY A 110 8.38 10.84 1.70
CA GLY A 110 7.79 11.93 0.89
C GLY A 110 6.66 11.47 -0.03
N SER A 111 6.23 10.21 0.10
CA SER A 111 5.07 9.63 -0.59
C SER A 111 3.97 9.19 0.39
N GLU A 112 4.03 9.62 1.66
CA GLU A 112 2.98 9.34 2.64
C GLU A 112 1.70 10.07 2.28
N ARG A 113 0.60 9.31 2.21
CA ARG A 113 -0.75 9.86 2.06
C ARG A 113 -1.59 9.41 3.22
N ARG A 114 -2.15 10.40 3.91
CA ARG A 114 -2.99 10.23 5.09
C ARG A 114 -4.15 11.20 4.98
N GLY A 115 -5.28 10.83 5.53
CA GLY A 115 -6.49 11.65 5.45
C GLY A 115 -7.56 11.17 6.40
N SER A 116 -8.53 12.03 6.66
CA SER A 116 -9.75 11.72 7.40
C SER A 116 -10.90 11.24 6.49
N SER A 117 -10.69 11.29 5.17
CA SER A 117 -11.61 10.82 4.13
C SER A 117 -10.86 10.03 3.05
N TRP A 118 -11.60 9.26 2.25
CA TRP A 118 -11.01 8.51 1.13
C TRP A 118 -10.40 9.43 0.06
N ASP A 119 -11.01 10.59 -0.17
CA ASP A 119 -10.49 11.58 -1.10
C ASP A 119 -9.13 12.10 -0.66
N GLU A 120 -8.96 12.40 0.63
CA GLU A 120 -7.67 12.81 1.18
C GLU A 120 -6.64 11.68 1.17
N LEU A 121 -7.07 10.44 1.46
CA LEU A 121 -6.17 9.28 1.53
C LEU A 121 -5.59 8.91 0.15
N PHE A 122 -6.39 8.98 -0.91
CA PHE A 122 -5.96 8.63 -2.27
C PHE A 122 -5.35 9.82 -3.03
N ALA A 123 -5.54 11.05 -2.55
CA ALA A 123 -5.05 12.25 -3.21
C ALA A 123 -3.55 12.17 -3.53
N GLY A 124 -3.24 12.45 -4.80
CA GLY A 124 -1.86 12.54 -5.28
C GLY A 124 -1.17 11.20 -5.50
N LEU A 125 -1.86 10.05 -5.40
CA LEU A 125 -1.31 8.77 -5.89
C LEU A 125 -0.84 8.92 -7.33
N ARG A 126 0.33 8.34 -7.62
CA ARG A 126 0.93 8.38 -8.94
C ARG A 126 0.65 7.08 -9.67
N ALA A 127 0.20 7.19 -10.92
CA ALA A 127 0.15 6.05 -11.81
C ALA A 127 1.56 5.49 -12.05
N ASP A 128 1.65 4.18 -12.23
CA ASP A 128 2.86 3.47 -12.61
C ASP A 128 3.34 3.97 -13.98
N ALA A 129 4.66 3.94 -14.20
CA ALA A 129 5.25 4.27 -15.49
C ALA A 129 5.56 2.99 -16.29
N PRO A 130 5.31 2.97 -17.62
CA PRO A 130 5.56 1.80 -18.43
C PRO A 130 7.06 1.50 -18.52
N GLY A 131 7.42 0.24 -18.27
CA GLY A 131 8.82 -0.23 -18.30
C GLY A 131 9.60 0.06 -17.01
N GLU A 132 9.04 0.79 -16.05
CA GLU A 132 9.62 0.94 -14.72
C GLU A 132 9.21 -0.24 -13.83
N LYS A 133 10.19 -1.00 -13.35
CA LYS A 133 9.94 -2.06 -12.38
C LYS A 133 9.71 -1.44 -11.02
N GLN A 134 8.54 -1.67 -10.44
CA GLN A 134 8.26 -1.42 -9.03
C GLN A 134 9.13 -2.38 -8.17
N GLN A 135 9.84 -1.85 -7.16
CA GLN A 135 10.90 -2.57 -6.41
C GLN A 135 10.38 -3.29 -5.15
N GLY A 136 9.65 -4.39 -5.23
CA GLY A 136 9.16 -5.05 -4.00
C GLY A 136 10.04 -6.21 -3.50
N GLU A 137 10.78 -6.05 -2.40
CA GLU A 137 11.12 -7.20 -1.53
C GLU A 137 9.99 -7.37 -0.51
N GLY A 138 9.13 -8.37 -0.75
CA GLY A 138 8.13 -8.73 0.24
C GLY A 138 8.77 -9.25 1.55
N PHE A 139 7.94 -9.51 2.54
CA PHE A 139 8.37 -10.24 3.74
C PHE A 139 8.62 -11.73 3.42
N THR A 140 9.82 -12.23 3.72
CA THR A 140 10.11 -13.67 3.79
C THR A 140 9.61 -14.19 5.13
N LEU A 141 8.73 -15.19 5.12
CA LEU A 141 8.34 -15.93 6.32
C LEU A 141 9.54 -16.64 6.96
#